data_AF-A0A7S2JH52-F1
#
_entry.id   AF-A0A7S2JH52-F1
#
_cell.length_a   1.000
_cell.length_b   1.000
_cell.length_c   1.000
_cell.angle_alpha   90.00
_cell.angle_beta   90.00
_cell.angle_gamma   90.00
#
_symmetry.space_group_name_H-M   'P 1'
#
loop_
_entity.id
_entity.type
_entity.pdbx_description
1 polymer ?
#
loop_
_entity_poly.entity_id
_entity_poly.type
_entity_poly.pdbx_seq_one_letter_code
_entity_poly.pdbx_strand_id
1 'polypeptide(L)'
;DGGDCEVQWVSPLEVHFSQNVIYPKFTDGRNVDEAVGKVREEQVVLDGEEQVVLTPPFPAIEAILWAPKLRDGQGKPISDGEGGFRKGTAGLFTLDNRRLYALQRAAVAQWPRRCV
;
A
#
# COMPACT_ATOMS: atom_id res chain seq x y z
N ASP A 1 -24.97 -1.26 -6.97
CA ASP A 1 -24.25 -2.40 -6.37
C ASP A 1 -23.08 -1.89 -5.56
N GLY A 2 -23.35 -1.54 -4.30
CA GLY A 2 -22.29 -1.23 -3.34
C GLY A 2 -21.69 -2.55 -2.90
N GLY A 3 -20.52 -2.91 -3.44
CA GLY A 3 -19.77 -4.07 -2.99
C GLY A 3 -19.41 -3.89 -1.52
N ASP A 4 -19.61 -4.93 -0.71
CA ASP A 4 -19.24 -4.94 0.69
C ASP A 4 -17.75 -4.57 0.83
N CYS A 5 -17.48 -3.42 1.45
CA CYS A 5 -16.14 -3.02 1.81
C CYS A 5 -15.82 -3.60 3.19
N GLU A 6 -15.06 -4.69 3.22
CA GLU A 6 -14.53 -5.26 4.45
C GLU A 6 -13.36 -4.41 4.95
N VAL A 7 -13.31 -4.16 6.27
CA VAL A 7 -12.20 -3.47 6.93
C VAL A 7 -11.28 -4.52 7.52
N GLN A 8 -10.04 -4.57 7.05
CA GLN A 8 -9.03 -5.53 7.50
C GLN A 8 -7.74 -4.82 7.95
N TRP A 9 -7.09 -5.37 8.98
CA TRP A 9 -5.70 -5.04 9.30
C TRP A 9 -4.76 -5.73 8.31
N VAL A 10 -3.87 -4.96 7.70
CA VAL A 10 -2.89 -5.44 6.71
C VAL A 10 -1.58 -4.70 6.94
N SER A 11 -0.44 -5.38 6.73
CA SER A 11 0.85 -4.71 6.73
C SER A 11 0.94 -3.75 5.54
N PRO A 12 1.30 -2.46 5.73
CA PRO A 12 1.47 -1.54 4.60
C PRO A 12 2.49 -2.02 3.57
N LEU A 13 3.42 -2.89 3.96
CA LEU A 13 4.45 -3.47 3.09
C LEU A 13 3.91 -4.56 2.15
N GLU A 14 2.70 -5.06 2.39
CA GLU A 14 2.01 -6.06 1.55
C GLU A 14 1.09 -5.41 0.50
N VAL A 15 0.90 -4.08 0.56
CA VAL A 15 0.07 -3.33 -0.38
C VAL A 15 0.95 -2.66 -1.42
N HIS A 16 0.55 -2.76 -2.69
CA HIS A 16 1.25 -2.23 -3.84
C HIS A 16 0.69 -0.88 -4.31
N PHE A 17 1.59 -0.04 -4.82
CA PHE A 17 1.19 1.16 -5.55
C PHE A 17 0.55 0.79 -6.88
N SER A 18 -0.55 1.47 -7.23
CA SER A 18 -1.22 1.30 -8.54
C SER A 18 -0.56 2.11 -9.67
N GLN A 19 0.22 3.13 -9.32
CA GLN A 19 0.92 4.02 -10.25
C GLN A 19 2.41 4.12 -9.91
N ASN A 20 3.24 4.43 -10.91
CA ASN A 20 4.70 4.55 -10.77
C ASN A 20 5.18 5.91 -10.25
N VAL A 21 4.27 6.81 -9.87
CA VAL A 21 4.58 8.15 -9.36
C VAL A 21 3.87 8.36 -8.03
N ILE A 22 4.58 9.02 -7.12
CA ILE A 22 4.06 9.46 -5.82
C ILE A 22 4.30 10.95 -5.73
N TYR A 23 3.23 11.74 -5.75
CA TYR A 23 3.34 13.19 -5.63
C TYR A 23 3.65 13.58 -4.17
N PRO A 24 4.48 14.61 -3.94
CA PRO A 24 4.94 14.98 -2.60
C PRO A 24 3.86 15.65 -1.73
N LYS A 25 2.68 15.98 -2.30
CA LYS A 25 1.60 16.67 -1.60
C LYS A 25 0.26 15.97 -1.76
N PHE A 26 -0.56 16.01 -0.72
CA PHE A 26 -1.97 15.64 -0.75
C PHE A 26 -2.79 16.69 -1.51
N THR A 27 -4.05 16.36 -1.83
CA THR A 27 -4.97 17.26 -2.54
C THR A 27 -5.24 18.56 -1.76
N ASP A 28 -5.13 18.53 -0.44
CA ASP A 28 -5.25 19.71 0.44
C ASP A 28 -3.95 20.50 0.63
N GLY A 29 -2.88 20.15 -0.11
CA GLY A 29 -1.61 20.86 -0.10
C GLY A 29 -0.62 20.43 0.98
N ARG A 30 -1.02 19.59 1.95
CA ARG A 30 -0.13 19.05 2.99
C ARG A 30 0.98 18.20 2.37
N ASN A 31 2.18 18.26 2.92
CA ASN A 31 3.30 17.44 2.48
C ASN A 31 3.13 15.99 2.98
N VAL A 32 3.53 15.01 2.18
CA VAL A 32 3.53 13.60 2.55
C VAL A 32 4.48 13.32 3.73
N ASP A 33 5.65 13.96 3.78
CA ASP A 33 6.61 13.81 4.88
C ASP A 33 6.05 14.35 6.21
N GLU A 34 5.23 15.41 6.17
CA GLU A 34 4.52 15.89 7.37
C GLU A 34 3.50 14.85 7.88
N ALA A 35 2.86 14.10 6.97
CA ALA A 35 1.96 13.03 7.37
C ALA A 35 2.72 11.84 7.94
N VAL A 36 3.90 11.49 7.39
CA VAL A 36 4.80 10.47 7.96
C VAL A 36 5.13 10.82 9.41
N GLY A 37 5.56 12.06 9.68
CA GLY A 37 5.89 12.50 11.04
C GLY A 37 4.72 12.55 12.03
N LYS A 38 3.48 12.35 11.57
CA LYS A 38 2.27 12.31 12.38
C LYS A 38 1.68 10.90 12.49
N VAL A 39 2.28 9.89 11.85
CA VAL A 39 1.89 8.49 12.06
C VAL A 39 2.28 8.13 13.50
N ARG A 40 1.31 7.61 14.26
CA ARG A 40 1.53 7.11 15.61
C ARG A 40 1.79 5.61 15.55
N GLU A 41 2.68 5.16 16.42
CA GLU A 41 3.13 3.77 16.50
C GLU A 41 2.83 3.25 17.90
N GLU A 42 2.16 2.12 17.99
CA GLU A 42 1.82 1.48 19.26
C GLU A 42 2.27 0.02 19.23
N GLN A 43 3.04 -0.39 20.23
CA GLN A 43 3.38 -1.79 20.43
C GLN A 43 2.18 -2.50 21.04
N VAL A 44 1.77 -3.60 20.40
CA VAL A 44 0.64 -4.41 20.82
C VAL A 44 1.02 -5.88 20.76
N VAL A 45 0.35 -6.71 21.56
CA VAL A 45 0.43 -8.16 21.42
C VAL A 45 -0.81 -8.61 20.66
N LEU A 46 -0.61 -9.14 19.46
CA LEU A 46 -1.67 -9.72 18.63
C LEU A 46 -1.32 -11.18 18.40
N ASP A 47 -2.27 -12.08 18.68
CA ASP A 47 -2.09 -13.53 18.57
C ASP A 47 -0.84 -14.09 19.29
N GLY A 48 -0.44 -13.43 20.38
CA GLY A 48 0.73 -13.80 21.18
C GLY A 48 2.07 -13.28 20.66
N GLU A 49 2.08 -12.51 19.58
CA GLU A 49 3.29 -11.90 19.01
C GLU A 49 3.32 -10.38 19.21
N GLU A 50 4.52 -9.84 19.43
CA GLU A 50 4.73 -8.39 19.45
C GLU A 50 4.62 -7.81 18.04
N GLN A 51 3.64 -6.93 17.86
CA GLN A 51 3.36 -6.23 16.61
C GLN A 51 3.42 -4.72 16.85
N VAL A 52 3.62 -3.95 15.78
CA VAL A 52 3.50 -2.50 15.81
C VAL A 52 2.29 -2.11 14.98
N VAL A 53 1.31 -1.47 15.63
CA VAL A 53 0.14 -0.89 14.97
C VAL A 53 0.44 0.55 14.61
N LEU A 54 0.13 0.93 13.37
CA LEU A 54 0.30 2.27 12.84
C LEU A 54 -1.06 2.98 12.76
N THR A 55 -1.17 4.14 13.41
CA THR A 55 -2.34 5.01 13.33
C THR A 55 -2.00 6.28 12.56
N PRO A 56 -2.43 6.41 11.28
CA PRO A 56 -2.12 7.57 10.46
C PRO A 56 -3.01 8.80 10.76
N PRO A 57 -2.61 10.00 10.32
CA PRO A 57 -3.41 11.24 10.43
C PRO A 57 -4.43 11.40 9.29
N PHE A 58 -4.90 10.28 8.72
CA PHE A 58 -5.86 10.23 7.62
C PHE A 58 -6.75 8.99 7.75
N PRO A 59 -7.93 8.96 7.09
CA PRO A 59 -8.80 7.79 7.09
C PRO A 59 -8.13 6.52 6.54
N ALA A 60 -8.72 5.36 6.81
CA ALA A 60 -8.31 4.10 6.21
C ALA A 60 -8.19 4.22 4.68
N ILE A 61 -7.18 3.54 4.11
CA ILE A 61 -6.98 3.50 2.66
C ILE A 61 -7.78 2.36 2.05
N GLU A 62 -8.32 2.59 0.86
CA GLU A 62 -8.97 1.54 0.08
C GLU A 62 -7.92 0.77 -0.71
N ALA A 63 -8.04 -0.55 -0.70
CA ALA A 63 -7.25 -1.45 -1.52
C ALA A 63 -8.15 -2.42 -2.27
N ILE A 64 -7.73 -2.82 -3.46
CA ILE A 64 -8.41 -3.81 -4.30
C ILE A 64 -7.49 -5.01 -4.50
N LEU A 65 -8.05 -6.21 -4.44
CA LEU A 65 -7.34 -7.41 -4.89
C LEU A 65 -7.32 -7.43 -6.41
N TRP A 66 -6.13 -7.28 -7.00
CA TRP A 66 -5.97 -7.14 -8.43
C TRP A 66 -4.72 -7.88 -8.94
N ALA A 67 -4.82 -8.43 -10.16
CA ALA A 67 -3.69 -9.00 -10.89
C ALA A 67 -3.37 -8.08 -12.08
N PRO A 68 -2.28 -7.29 -12.04
CA PRO A 68 -2.01 -6.27 -13.05
C PRO A 68 -1.65 -6.89 -14.40
N LYS A 69 -2.08 -6.25 -15.49
CA LYS A 69 -1.63 -6.64 -16.83
C LYS A 69 -0.13 -6.34 -16.96
N LEU A 70 0.66 -7.34 -17.31
CA LEU A 70 2.09 -7.16 -17.53
C LEU A 70 2.33 -6.34 -18.79
N ARG A 71 3.35 -5.48 -18.73
CA ARG A 71 3.78 -4.63 -19.82
C ARG A 71 5.25 -4.90 -20.13
N ASP A 72 5.63 -4.78 -21.39
CA ASP A 72 7.03 -4.83 -21.79
C ASP A 72 7.78 -3.57 -21.35
N GLY A 73 9.09 -3.52 -21.61
CA GLY A 73 9.93 -2.36 -21.30
C GLY A 73 9.56 -1.06 -22.03
N GLN A 74 8.59 -1.10 -22.96
CA GLN A 74 8.05 0.04 -23.69
C GLN A 74 6.61 0.38 -23.25
N GLY A 75 6.09 -0.30 -22.23
CA GLY A 75 4.75 -0.06 -21.69
C GLY A 75 3.62 -0.74 -22.47
N LYS A 76 3.91 -1.55 -23.49
CA LYS A 76 2.88 -2.27 -24.26
C LYS A 76 2.44 -3.53 -23.49
N PRO A 77 1.13 -3.84 -23.42
CA PRO A 77 0.67 -5.09 -22.80
C PRO A 77 1.28 -6.34 -23.45
N ILE A 78 1.74 -7.27 -22.63
CA ILE A 78 2.31 -8.54 -23.10
C ILE A 78 1.15 -9.51 -23.38
N SER A 79 1.06 -10.04 -24.59
CA SER A 79 0.04 -11.03 -24.96
C SER A 79 0.31 -12.39 -24.31
N ASP A 80 -0.75 -13.12 -23.98
CA ASP A 80 -0.68 -14.51 -23.53
C ASP A 80 -0.61 -15.54 -24.68
N GLY A 81 -0.86 -15.11 -25.92
CA GLY A 81 -0.90 -15.99 -27.10
C GLY A 81 -2.30 -16.51 -27.46
N GLU A 82 -3.32 -16.26 -26.64
CA GLU A 82 -4.70 -16.75 -26.81
C GLU A 82 -5.70 -15.61 -27.06
N GLY A 83 -5.19 -14.42 -27.40
CA GLY A 83 -5.99 -13.21 -27.60
C GLY A 83 -6.19 -12.37 -26.34
N GLY A 84 -5.61 -12.78 -25.20
CA GLY A 84 -5.58 -12.03 -23.96
C GLY A 84 -4.23 -11.39 -23.66
N PHE A 85 -4.02 -11.07 -22.38
CA PHE A 85 -2.81 -10.44 -21.86
C PHE A 85 -2.31 -11.18 -20.63
N ARG A 86 -0.99 -11.34 -20.54
CA ARG A 86 -0.36 -11.88 -19.34
C ARG A 86 -0.67 -10.99 -18.14
N LYS A 87 -1.05 -11.63 -17.05
CA LYS A 87 -1.27 -10.99 -15.75
C LYS A 87 -0.09 -11.29 -14.83
N GLY A 88 0.25 -10.34 -13.97
CA GLY A 88 1.18 -10.55 -12.88
C GLY A 88 0.52 -11.27 -11.72
N THR A 89 1.28 -11.44 -10.64
CA THR A 89 0.79 -11.98 -9.37
C THR A 89 -0.34 -11.10 -8.83
N ALA A 90 -1.41 -11.73 -8.35
CA ALA A 90 -2.46 -11.01 -7.64
C ALA A 90 -1.94 -10.45 -6.32
N GLY A 91 -2.37 -9.25 -5.97
CA GLY A 91 -2.01 -8.59 -4.71
C GLY A 91 -2.98 -7.48 -4.37
N LEU A 92 -2.79 -6.86 -3.20
CA LEU A 92 -3.55 -5.69 -2.80
C LEU A 92 -2.93 -4.44 -3.45
N PHE A 93 -3.75 -3.67 -4.16
CA PHE A 93 -3.33 -2.42 -4.79
C PHE A 93 -4.19 -1.27 -4.30
N THR A 94 -3.59 -0.10 -4.09
CA THR A 94 -4.34 1.12 -3.74
C THR A 94 -4.14 2.22 -4.78
N LEU A 95 -5.19 3.01 -4.99
CA LEU A 95 -5.12 4.25 -5.77
C LEU A 95 -4.56 5.41 -4.92
N ASP A 96 -4.49 5.24 -3.60
CA ASP A 96 -4.04 6.25 -2.64
C ASP A 96 -2.52 6.16 -2.38
N ASN A 97 -1.72 6.20 -3.45
CA ASN A 97 -0.25 6.04 -3.39
C ASN A 97 0.43 6.92 -2.31
N ARG A 98 -0.05 8.15 -2.10
CA ARG A 98 0.51 9.08 -1.10
C ARG A 98 0.30 8.60 0.34
N ARG A 99 -0.88 8.09 0.66
CA ARG A 99 -1.20 7.55 1.99
C ARG A 99 -0.48 6.24 2.23
N LEU A 100 -0.43 5.37 1.23
CA LEU A 100 0.36 4.13 1.30
C LEU A 100 1.85 4.42 1.51
N TYR A 101 2.41 5.37 0.77
CA TYR A 101 3.82 5.76 0.93
C TYR A 101 4.11 6.25 2.35
N ALA A 102 3.23 7.08 2.92
CA ALA A 102 3.39 7.54 4.29
C ALA A 102 3.41 6.37 5.30
N LEU A 103 2.51 5.41 5.13
CA LEU A 103 2.44 4.21 5.97
C LEU A 103 3.64 3.28 5.78
N GLN A 104 4.06 3.03 4.54
CA GLN A 104 5.25 2.19 4.26
C GLN A 104 6.51 2.82 4.83
N ARG A 105 6.65 4.15 4.75
CA ARG A 105 7.76 4.88 5.37
C ARG A 105 7.79 4.76 6.89
N ALA A 106 6.64 4.86 7.55
CA ALA A 106 6.53 4.60 8.98
C ALA A 106 6.84 3.13 9.32
N ALA A 107 6.29 2.17 8.56
CA ALA A 107 6.53 0.74 8.77
C ALA A 107 8.01 0.36 8.63
N VAL A 108 8.71 0.88 7.61
CA VAL A 108 10.15 0.64 7.41
C VAL A 108 10.98 1.22 8.56
N ALA A 109 10.58 2.35 9.14
CA ALA A 109 11.28 2.91 10.30
C ALA A 109 11.21 2.01 11.54
N GLN A 110 10.24 1.10 11.60
CA GLN A 110 10.09 0.08 12.66
C GLN A 110 10.88 -1.20 12.38
N TRP A 111 11.30 -1.43 11.12
CA TRP A 111 11.98 -2.65 10.70
C TRP A 111 13.32 -2.95 11.42
N PRO A 112 14.12 -1.97 11.91
CA PRO A 112 15.31 -2.27 12.72
C PRO A 112 15.03 -3.12 13.98
N ARG A 113 13.76 -3.25 14.41
CA ARG A 113 13.35 -4.09 15.55
C ARG A 113 13.14 -5.57 15.20
N ARG A 114 13.12 -5.94 13.91
CA ARG A 114 12.82 -7.30 13.42
C ARG A 114 14.03 -8.05 12.84
N CYS A 115 15.19 -7.40 12.75
CA CYS A 115 16.44 -8.03 12.34
C CYS A 115 17.28 -8.33 13.59
N VAL A 116 17.02 -9.47 14.24
CA VAL A 116 17.92 -10.06 15.25
C VAL A 116 18.33 -11.44 14.76
#